data_AF-A0AAW0ZLR7-F1
#
_entry.id   AF-A0AAW0ZLR7-F1
#
_cell.length_a   1.000
_cell.length_b   1.000
_cell.length_c   1.000
_cell.angle_alpha   90.00
_cell.angle_beta   90.00
_cell.angle_gamma   90.00
#
_symmetry.space_group_name_H-M   'P 1'
#
loop_
_entity.id
_entity.type
_entity.pdbx_description
1 polymer ?
#
loop_
_entity_poly.entity_id
_entity_poly.type
_entity_poly.pdbx_seq_one_letter_code
_entity_poly.pdbx_strand_id
1 'polypeptide(L)'
;MTDYIQEYIADSLHQSHIIEKTNRHFSPVTEDGVPIRKLFISNLADRTSFKDLTKLFSKYGEVETCYVKKNSKNNNYAFVTFNSVDAAVRARYEEIRLHNRDLKVLAADSWHQPDSIENQYYNVVKDKSKSNKVSNDIHNLDYVQNNISIQTLNDDCLMHIFLQLPIVDRIRIERVCKRWKALSQESWHSVKRLDLSYSIWGSLSGINRKEISICTIRKVLLRCGSYLNEINLSLVPCHLRQSTVTVVAKLCPNLQIIDITGLTVSTSGINSLIANCHYITKFSLGPTSYVCDADLQKLFYVNPKLRYFKFSGTKMGGRCLFHLPLETMEEIVLESCTYLQEYPLSQAIAKLRNLRALTISKCVYISGNVIRAIGTHCTNLKTLEVSSILFSLQSDDMLHIAQLTNLEVLKISMNTVVTDELLSILASKCLCLTYLDIAECFLVTNAGIAAIATLPKLEVLIMNNLRLVTHINLRDASNLKRLECRVCKFTDRMIIDLIESAPQLRLLDLSGCPYITNKTLEKAATLTVNRTNNTVLKIFVGKTSVDLSTFDKVSPFLQVVNVDLSSCNGTVTFSLVL
;
A
#
# COMPACT_ATOMS: atom_id res chain seq x y z
N MET A 1 -5.69 -2.06 30.28
CA MET A 1 -5.61 -3.28 29.44
C MET A 1 -4.16 -3.73 29.40
N THR A 2 -3.65 -4.10 30.58
CA THR A 2 -2.26 -4.50 30.81
C THR A 2 -2.14 -5.41 32.05
N ASP A 3 -3.14 -5.42 32.93
CA ASP A 3 -3.10 -6.28 34.14
C ASP A 3 -3.73 -7.68 33.96
N TYR A 4 -4.45 -7.95 32.87
CA TYR A 4 -5.07 -9.26 32.62
C TYR A 4 -4.13 -10.31 31.99
N ILE A 5 -2.91 -9.91 31.59
CA ILE A 5 -1.94 -10.81 30.94
C ILE A 5 -0.83 -11.25 31.92
N GLN A 6 -0.59 -10.51 33.00
CA GLN A 6 0.42 -10.89 33.98
C GLN A 6 -0.07 -11.95 34.98
N GLU A 7 -1.38 -12.02 35.26
CA GLU A 7 -1.94 -13.03 36.18
C GLU A 7 -1.99 -14.44 35.54
N TYR A 8 -2.08 -14.54 34.21
CA TYR A 8 -2.10 -15.83 33.51
C TYR A 8 -0.70 -16.46 33.33
N ILE A 9 0.36 -15.67 33.48
CA ILE A 9 1.75 -16.14 33.34
C ILE A 9 2.32 -16.59 34.70
N ALA A 10 1.77 -16.11 35.81
CA ALA A 10 2.20 -16.47 37.16
C ALA A 10 1.73 -17.87 37.62
N ASP A 11 0.54 -18.32 37.20
CA ASP A 11 0.03 -19.66 37.54
C ASP A 11 0.68 -20.80 36.74
N SER A 12 1.44 -20.48 35.69
CA SER A 12 2.17 -21.48 34.90
C SER A 12 3.54 -21.87 35.48
N LEU A 13 3.95 -21.30 36.62
CA LEU A 13 5.29 -21.50 37.21
C LEU A 13 5.31 -22.08 38.63
N HIS A 14 4.21 -22.65 39.13
CA HIS A 14 4.20 -23.28 40.47
C HIS A 14 3.61 -24.69 40.58
N GLN A 15 3.44 -25.41 39.46
CA GLN A 15 3.33 -26.87 39.48
C GLN A 15 4.31 -27.55 38.51
N SER A 16 5.46 -26.90 38.30
CA SER A 16 6.63 -27.47 37.63
C SER A 16 7.45 -28.37 38.57
N HIS A 17 6.81 -29.13 39.46
CA HIS A 17 7.43 -30.19 40.26
C HIS A 17 6.41 -31.31 40.48
N ILE A 18 6.25 -32.15 39.45
CA ILE A 18 6.02 -33.60 39.46
C ILE A 18 5.64 -33.99 38.01
N ILE A 19 6.41 -34.91 37.43
CA ILE A 19 6.28 -35.53 36.09
C ILE A 19 7.13 -34.88 34.98
N GLU A 20 8.46 -34.94 35.17
CA GLU A 20 9.36 -35.23 34.07
C GLU A 20 9.10 -36.67 33.58
N LYS A 21 8.62 -36.81 32.33
CA LYS A 21 8.99 -37.84 31.32
C LYS A 21 7.94 -37.92 30.21
N THR A 22 8.03 -37.04 29.22
CA THR A 22 7.89 -37.28 27.76
C THR A 22 7.70 -35.93 27.03
N ASN A 23 8.57 -35.67 26.05
CA ASN A 23 8.75 -34.37 25.40
C ASN A 23 7.72 -34.14 24.26
N ARG A 24 6.41 -34.05 24.56
CA ARG A 24 5.36 -33.77 23.55
C ARG A 24 4.30 -32.81 24.10
N HIS A 25 4.47 -31.50 23.95
CA HIS A 25 3.39 -30.54 24.25
C HIS A 25 2.37 -30.54 23.10
N PHE A 26 1.17 -31.09 23.31
CA PHE A 26 0.07 -31.02 22.33
C PHE A 26 -0.82 -29.82 22.60
N SER A 27 -0.97 -28.94 21.60
CA SER A 27 -1.90 -27.80 21.64
C SER A 27 -3.36 -28.27 21.75
N PRO A 28 -4.21 -27.59 22.57
CA PRO A 28 -5.65 -27.85 22.68
C PRO A 28 -6.46 -27.29 21.49
N VAL A 29 -5.85 -26.45 20.66
CA VAL A 29 -6.42 -25.86 19.45
C VAL A 29 -5.61 -26.22 18.20
N THR A 30 -6.25 -26.21 17.03
CA THR A 30 -5.59 -26.34 15.72
C THR A 30 -4.74 -25.10 15.40
N GLU A 31 -3.94 -25.13 14.34
CA GLU A 31 -3.03 -24.03 13.96
C GLU A 31 -3.75 -22.68 13.70
N ASP A 32 -5.05 -22.74 13.40
CA ASP A 32 -5.98 -21.63 13.18
C ASP A 32 -6.88 -21.32 14.39
N GLY A 33 -6.63 -21.93 15.55
CA GLY A 33 -7.32 -21.59 16.80
C GLY A 33 -8.66 -22.30 17.06
N VAL A 34 -9.01 -23.33 16.28
CA VAL A 34 -10.25 -24.10 16.49
C VAL A 34 -10.05 -25.16 17.59
N PRO A 35 -10.96 -25.29 18.56
CA PRO A 35 -10.87 -26.30 19.62
C PRO A 35 -10.78 -27.74 19.06
N ILE A 36 -9.80 -28.51 19.55
CA ILE A 36 -9.61 -29.90 19.11
C ILE A 36 -10.47 -30.81 19.98
N ARG A 37 -11.59 -31.26 19.42
CA ARG A 37 -12.44 -32.30 20.01
C ARG A 37 -12.47 -33.59 19.20
N LYS A 38 -12.16 -33.50 17.91
CA LYS A 38 -12.12 -34.64 17.00
C LYS A 38 -10.70 -35.08 16.71
N LEU A 39 -10.46 -36.36 16.91
CA LEU A 39 -9.18 -37.03 16.68
C LEU A 39 -9.26 -37.95 15.48
N PHE A 40 -8.20 -37.97 14.69
CA PHE A 40 -7.95 -38.94 13.63
C PHE A 40 -7.07 -40.07 14.18
N ILE A 41 -7.56 -41.30 14.04
CA ILE A 41 -6.89 -42.51 14.53
C ILE A 41 -6.53 -43.37 13.33
N SER A 42 -5.25 -43.73 13.20
CA SER A 42 -4.76 -44.59 12.13
C SER A 42 -3.93 -45.76 12.67
N ASN A 43 -3.52 -46.66 11.78
CA ASN A 43 -2.88 -47.94 12.09
C ASN A 43 -3.81 -48.98 12.74
N LEU A 44 -5.11 -48.95 12.38
CA LEU A 44 -6.11 -49.89 12.90
C LEU A 44 -5.98 -51.29 12.26
N ALA A 45 -6.27 -52.33 13.03
CA ALA A 45 -6.38 -53.70 12.50
C ALA A 45 -7.72 -53.89 11.76
N ASP A 46 -7.79 -54.81 10.80
CA ASP A 46 -9.02 -55.07 10.01
C ASP A 46 -10.22 -55.50 10.86
N ARG A 47 -9.93 -56.15 11.99
CA ARG A 47 -10.92 -56.56 12.99
C ARG A 47 -11.41 -55.43 13.91
N THR A 48 -10.76 -54.27 13.92
CA THR A 48 -11.15 -53.17 14.82
C THR A 48 -12.54 -52.66 14.48
N SER A 49 -13.44 -52.66 15.47
CA SER A 49 -14.80 -52.13 15.35
C SER A 49 -14.95 -50.77 16.04
N PHE A 50 -16.04 -50.06 15.74
CA PHE A 50 -16.35 -48.81 16.43
C PHE A 50 -16.57 -49.03 17.94
N LYS A 51 -17.13 -50.18 18.35
CA LYS A 51 -17.34 -50.52 19.77
C LYS A 51 -16.02 -50.65 20.53
N ASP A 52 -15.01 -51.24 19.88
CA ASP A 52 -13.67 -51.38 20.48
C ASP A 52 -13.03 -50.01 20.71
N LEU A 53 -13.13 -49.11 19.72
CA LEU A 53 -12.59 -47.77 19.82
C LEU A 53 -13.37 -46.89 20.79
N THR A 54 -14.71 -46.94 20.80
CA THR A 54 -15.51 -46.19 21.77
C THR A 54 -15.15 -46.64 23.19
N LYS A 55 -15.14 -47.95 23.48
CA LYS A 55 -14.77 -48.46 24.81
C LYS A 55 -13.35 -48.08 25.22
N LEU A 56 -12.41 -48.08 24.28
CA LEU A 56 -11.02 -47.71 24.53
C LEU A 56 -10.87 -46.23 24.85
N PHE A 57 -11.48 -45.36 24.04
CA PHE A 57 -11.35 -43.91 24.16
C PHE A 57 -12.26 -43.30 25.23
N SER A 58 -13.33 -43.97 25.65
CA SER A 58 -14.19 -43.55 26.78
C SER A 58 -13.43 -43.43 28.11
N LYS A 59 -12.24 -44.01 28.24
CA LYS A 59 -11.37 -43.85 29.42
C LYS A 59 -10.85 -42.42 29.59
N TYR A 60 -10.74 -41.67 28.50
CA TYR A 60 -10.19 -40.30 28.51
C TYR A 60 -11.28 -39.24 28.66
N GLY A 61 -12.54 -39.59 28.42
CA GLY A 61 -13.72 -38.74 28.56
C GLY A 61 -14.90 -39.26 27.76
N GLU A 62 -16.03 -38.55 27.83
CA GLU A 62 -17.24 -38.93 27.10
C GLU A 62 -17.05 -38.80 25.58
N VAL A 63 -17.30 -39.90 24.86
CA VAL A 63 -17.18 -39.97 23.39
C VAL A 63 -18.54 -39.67 22.78
N GLU A 64 -18.64 -38.55 22.07
CA GLU A 64 -19.85 -38.08 21.40
C GLU A 64 -20.13 -38.90 20.14
N THR A 65 -19.11 -39.08 19.29
CA THR A 65 -19.22 -39.85 18.04
C THR A 65 -17.94 -40.64 17.77
N CYS A 66 -18.11 -41.84 17.20
CA CYS A 66 -17.02 -42.68 16.73
C CYS A 66 -17.37 -43.22 15.35
N TYR A 67 -16.52 -42.94 14.35
CA TYR A 67 -16.71 -43.36 12.97
C TYR A 67 -15.48 -44.13 12.50
N VAL A 68 -15.68 -45.35 12.00
CA VAL A 68 -14.59 -46.21 11.50
C VAL A 68 -14.75 -46.38 10.00
N LYS A 69 -13.69 -46.11 9.24
CA LYS A 69 -13.63 -46.34 7.79
C LYS A 69 -12.67 -47.47 7.46
N LYS A 70 -13.21 -48.51 6.81
CA LYS A 70 -12.43 -49.62 6.27
C LYS A 70 -12.06 -49.34 4.82
N ASN A 71 -10.78 -49.45 4.47
CA ASN A 71 -10.28 -49.23 3.12
C ASN A 71 -9.63 -50.50 2.58
N SER A 72 -9.92 -50.87 1.32
CA SER A 72 -9.36 -52.08 0.70
C SER A 72 -7.93 -51.92 0.16
N LYS A 73 -7.43 -50.68 0.03
CA LYS A 73 -6.09 -50.35 -0.55
C LYS A 73 -5.19 -49.50 0.35
N ASN A 74 -5.74 -48.88 1.40
CA ASN A 74 -5.04 -48.00 2.34
C ASN A 74 -5.30 -48.46 3.78
N ASN A 75 -4.49 -48.02 4.75
CA ASN A 75 -4.68 -48.33 6.16
C ASN A 75 -6.07 -47.89 6.66
N ASN A 76 -6.72 -48.76 7.44
CA ASN A 76 -7.98 -48.44 8.12
C ASN A 76 -7.76 -47.29 9.12
N TYR A 77 -8.76 -46.41 9.21
CA TYR A 77 -8.72 -45.25 10.08
C TYR A 77 -10.08 -44.98 10.71
N ALA A 78 -10.07 -44.20 11.79
CA ALA A 78 -11.28 -43.79 12.49
C ALA A 78 -11.20 -42.33 12.90
N PHE A 79 -12.37 -41.76 13.15
CA PHE A 79 -12.52 -40.48 13.82
C PHE A 79 -13.26 -40.68 15.13
N VAL A 80 -12.72 -40.13 16.21
CA VAL A 80 -13.35 -40.12 17.53
C VAL A 80 -13.52 -38.67 17.95
N THR A 81 -14.74 -38.26 18.25
CA THR A 81 -15.09 -36.92 18.72
C THR A 81 -15.47 -36.99 20.19
N PHE A 82 -14.80 -36.18 21.01
CA PHE A 82 -15.07 -36.06 22.44
C PHE A 82 -16.03 -34.91 22.74
N ASN A 83 -16.74 -35.01 23.86
CA ASN A 83 -17.57 -33.93 24.35
C ASN A 83 -16.75 -32.74 24.89
N SER A 84 -15.48 -32.97 25.29
CA SER A 84 -14.58 -31.93 25.79
C SER A 84 -13.20 -31.95 25.12
N VAL A 85 -12.58 -30.77 25.02
CA VAL A 85 -11.21 -30.58 24.48
C VAL A 85 -10.18 -31.29 25.36
N ASP A 86 -10.33 -31.22 26.68
CA ASP A 86 -9.39 -31.83 27.63
C ASP A 86 -9.33 -33.36 27.48
N ALA A 87 -10.46 -34.01 27.19
CA ALA A 87 -10.49 -35.44 26.93
C ALA A 87 -9.73 -35.81 25.65
N ALA A 88 -9.89 -35.01 24.58
CA ALA A 88 -9.17 -35.21 23.33
C ALA A 88 -7.67 -34.96 23.48
N VAL A 89 -7.28 -33.99 24.30
CA VAL A 89 -5.88 -33.68 24.61
C VAL A 89 -5.25 -34.83 25.40
N ARG A 90 -5.89 -35.31 26.48
CA ARG A 90 -5.42 -36.47 27.27
C ARG A 90 -5.18 -37.71 26.39
N ALA A 91 -6.12 -38.02 25.50
CA ALA A 91 -6.03 -39.17 24.60
C ALA A 91 -4.87 -39.08 23.58
N ARG A 92 -4.27 -37.90 23.37
CA ARG A 92 -3.10 -37.71 22.48
C ARG A 92 -1.76 -37.88 23.20
N TYR A 93 -1.72 -37.70 24.52
CA TYR A 93 -0.50 -37.85 25.32
C TYR A 93 -0.10 -39.31 25.52
N GLU A 94 -1.07 -40.22 25.56
CA GLU A 94 -0.81 -41.64 25.80
C GLU A 94 -0.49 -42.44 24.54
N GLU A 95 0.40 -43.41 24.66
CA GLU A 95 0.61 -44.43 23.64
C GLU A 95 -0.48 -45.49 23.74
N ILE A 96 -1.47 -45.39 22.85
CA ILE A 96 -2.65 -46.27 22.88
C ILE A 96 -2.40 -47.48 21.99
N ARG A 97 -2.45 -48.68 22.58
CA ARG A 97 -2.30 -49.96 21.86
C ARG A 97 -3.62 -50.72 21.80
N LEU A 98 -4.01 -51.18 20.61
CA LEU A 98 -5.20 -52.00 20.41
C LEU A 98 -4.89 -53.13 19.43
N HIS A 99 -5.29 -54.36 19.77
CA HIS A 99 -5.04 -55.57 18.96
C HIS A 99 -3.57 -55.75 18.55
N ASN A 100 -2.63 -55.56 19.47
CA ASN A 100 -1.17 -55.63 19.22
C ASN A 100 -0.63 -54.62 18.20
N ARG A 101 -1.35 -53.52 17.93
CA ARG A 101 -0.86 -52.40 17.11
C ARG A 101 -0.90 -51.12 17.91
N ASP A 102 0.14 -50.30 17.76
CA ASP A 102 0.19 -48.97 18.35
C ASP A 102 -0.60 -48.00 17.46
N LEU A 103 -1.65 -47.42 18.03
CA LEU A 103 -2.53 -46.52 17.31
C LEU A 103 -1.85 -45.16 17.17
N LYS A 104 -1.96 -44.56 15.98
CA LYS A 104 -1.49 -43.19 15.76
C LYS A 104 -2.66 -42.24 15.91
N VAL A 105 -2.66 -41.47 17.00
CA VAL A 105 -3.71 -40.52 17.37
C VAL A 105 -3.25 -39.10 17.04
N LEU A 106 -3.95 -38.44 16.10
CA LEU A 106 -3.67 -37.09 15.65
C LEU A 106 -4.91 -36.21 15.81
N ALA A 107 -4.73 -34.89 15.84
CA ALA A 107 -5.86 -33.99 15.66
C ALA A 107 -6.44 -34.16 14.24
N ALA A 108 -7.76 -34.15 14.10
CA ALA A 108 -8.37 -34.00 12.78
C ALA A 108 -8.16 -32.57 12.26
N ASP A 109 -8.10 -32.39 10.94
CA ASP A 109 -7.95 -31.06 10.32
C ASP A 109 -9.05 -30.09 10.79
N SER A 110 -8.77 -28.78 10.76
CA SER A 110 -9.65 -27.75 11.31
C SER A 110 -11.08 -27.76 10.75
N TRP A 111 -11.25 -27.98 9.45
CA TRP A 111 -12.58 -28.11 8.81
C TRP A 111 -13.33 -29.40 9.17
N HIS A 112 -12.64 -30.39 9.75
CA HIS A 112 -13.27 -31.60 10.29
C HIS A 112 -13.64 -31.47 11.79
N GLN A 113 -13.20 -30.40 12.47
CA GLN A 113 -13.57 -30.15 13.87
C GLN A 113 -15.04 -29.72 13.98
N PRO A 114 -15.77 -30.17 15.02
CA PRO A 114 -17.19 -29.89 15.19
C PRO A 114 -17.47 -28.40 15.39
N ASP A 115 -16.55 -27.67 16.02
CA ASP A 115 -16.69 -26.25 16.35
C ASP A 115 -16.13 -25.30 15.27
N SER A 116 -15.83 -25.82 14.07
CA SER A 116 -15.48 -24.97 12.93
C SER A 116 -16.70 -24.17 12.46
N ILE A 117 -16.47 -22.91 12.05
CA ILE A 117 -17.51 -21.99 11.56
C ILE A 117 -18.33 -22.62 10.41
N GLU A 118 -17.67 -23.43 9.56
CA GLU A 118 -18.28 -24.14 8.43
C GLU A 118 -19.26 -25.25 8.88
N ASN A 119 -18.93 -26.00 9.95
CA ASN A 119 -19.83 -27.02 10.51
C ASN A 119 -20.95 -26.41 11.36
N GLN A 120 -20.71 -25.28 12.03
CA GLN A 120 -21.75 -24.52 12.71
C GLN A 120 -22.82 -24.02 11.73
N TYR A 121 -22.40 -23.55 10.54
CA TYR A 121 -23.32 -23.19 9.45
C TYR A 121 -24.07 -24.41 8.90
N TYR A 122 -23.39 -25.54 8.69
CA TYR A 122 -24.00 -26.78 8.19
C TYR A 122 -25.04 -27.37 9.15
N ASN A 123 -24.80 -27.32 10.47
CA ASN A 123 -25.73 -27.83 11.48
C ASN A 123 -26.94 -26.90 11.69
N VAL A 124 -26.76 -25.58 11.60
CA VAL A 124 -27.88 -24.61 11.60
C VAL A 124 -28.82 -24.82 10.40
N VAL A 125 -28.28 -25.19 9.23
CA VAL A 125 -29.07 -25.53 8.04
C VAL A 125 -29.76 -26.91 8.20
N LYS A 126 -29.14 -27.86 8.90
CA LYS A 126 -29.67 -29.21 9.13
C LYS A 126 -30.75 -29.25 10.22
N ASP A 127 -30.67 -28.42 11.25
CA ASP A 127 -31.71 -28.35 12.28
C ASP A 127 -32.97 -27.62 11.80
N LYS A 128 -32.83 -26.66 10.88
CA LYS A 128 -33.98 -26.10 10.13
C LYS A 128 -34.71 -27.13 9.24
N SER A 129 -34.06 -28.25 8.93
CA SER A 129 -34.64 -29.33 8.09
C SER A 129 -35.44 -30.39 8.87
N LYS A 130 -35.55 -30.26 10.20
CA LYS A 130 -36.34 -31.19 11.06
C LYS A 130 -37.65 -30.62 11.61
N SER A 131 -37.91 -29.31 11.50
CA SER A 131 -39.09 -28.70 12.16
C SER A 131 -40.30 -28.44 11.27
N ASN A 132 -40.23 -28.53 9.93
CA ASN A 132 -41.38 -28.20 9.08
C ASN A 132 -41.79 -29.36 8.19
N LYS A 133 -42.72 -30.18 8.69
CA LYS A 133 -43.44 -31.17 7.90
C LYS A 133 -44.93 -31.15 8.26
N VAL A 134 -45.63 -30.06 7.91
CA VAL A 134 -47.09 -30.06 7.76
C VAL A 134 -47.47 -29.16 6.58
N SER A 135 -47.99 -29.85 5.55
CA SER A 135 -48.86 -29.48 4.44
C SER A 135 -49.62 -28.14 4.49
N ASN A 136 -49.61 -27.35 3.40
CA ASN A 136 -50.60 -27.41 2.31
C ASN A 136 -50.34 -26.30 1.27
N ASP A 137 -50.80 -26.57 0.05
CA ASP A 137 -50.71 -25.75 -1.16
C ASP A 137 -51.13 -24.27 -1.00
N ILE A 138 -50.51 -23.38 -1.80
CA ILE A 138 -51.14 -22.39 -2.71
C ILE A 138 -50.12 -21.29 -3.13
N HIS A 139 -49.93 -21.21 -4.45
CA HIS A 139 -49.50 -20.10 -5.32
C HIS A 139 -48.28 -19.18 -4.98
N ASN A 140 -47.27 -19.31 -5.86
CA ASN A 140 -46.50 -18.28 -6.59
C ASN A 140 -46.29 -16.89 -5.94
N LEU A 141 -45.01 -16.53 -5.71
CA LEU A 141 -44.31 -15.52 -6.51
C LEU A 141 -42.78 -15.61 -6.34
N ASP A 142 -42.11 -15.96 -7.43
CA ASP A 142 -40.72 -15.75 -7.85
C ASP A 142 -39.71 -15.10 -6.86
N TYR A 143 -38.80 -15.92 -6.33
CA TYR A 143 -37.35 -15.61 -6.35
C TYR A 143 -36.59 -16.89 -6.65
N VAL A 144 -36.24 -17.01 -7.92
CA VAL A 144 -35.52 -18.10 -8.57
C VAL A 144 -34.26 -18.53 -7.79
N GLN A 145 -34.32 -19.71 -7.18
CA GLN A 145 -33.15 -20.53 -6.82
C GLN A 145 -32.61 -21.19 -8.11
N ASN A 146 -32.00 -20.39 -8.98
CA ASN A 146 -31.21 -20.92 -10.09
C ASN A 146 -29.82 -21.25 -9.55
N ASN A 147 -29.59 -22.50 -9.17
CA ASN A 147 -28.23 -23.05 -9.06
C ASN A 147 -27.64 -23.23 -10.47
N ILE A 148 -27.37 -22.12 -11.15
CA ILE A 148 -26.62 -22.12 -12.42
C ILE A 148 -25.17 -22.44 -12.08
N SER A 149 -24.71 -23.62 -12.51
CA SER A 149 -23.29 -24.00 -12.38
C SER A 149 -22.42 -23.03 -13.16
N ILE A 150 -21.35 -22.52 -12.54
CA ILE A 150 -20.34 -21.66 -13.20
C ILE A 150 -19.77 -22.30 -14.49
N GLN A 151 -19.86 -23.62 -14.63
CA GLN A 151 -19.45 -24.35 -15.83
C GLN A 151 -20.32 -24.05 -17.07
N THR A 152 -21.50 -23.46 -16.88
CA THR A 152 -22.38 -23.04 -17.98
C THR A 152 -21.91 -21.77 -18.68
N LEU A 153 -21.03 -21.00 -18.04
CA LEU A 153 -20.43 -19.82 -18.66
C LEU A 153 -19.54 -20.24 -19.83
N ASN A 154 -19.49 -19.41 -20.87
CA ASN A 154 -18.56 -19.59 -21.98
C ASN A 154 -17.12 -19.30 -21.53
N ASP A 155 -16.17 -19.63 -22.40
CA ASP A 155 -14.74 -19.53 -22.11
C ASP A 155 -14.29 -18.08 -21.89
N ASP A 156 -14.83 -17.13 -22.64
CA ASP A 156 -14.53 -15.71 -22.49
C ASP A 156 -14.96 -15.17 -21.11
N CYS A 157 -16.19 -15.47 -20.69
CA CYS A 157 -16.71 -15.09 -19.38
C CYS A 157 -15.86 -15.69 -18.26
N LEU A 158 -15.44 -16.95 -18.37
CA LEU A 158 -14.57 -17.59 -17.39
C LEU A 158 -13.19 -16.93 -17.36
N MET A 159 -12.58 -16.62 -18.50
CA MET A 159 -11.31 -15.91 -18.56
C MET A 159 -11.40 -14.51 -17.94
N HIS A 160 -12.49 -13.78 -18.19
CA HIS A 160 -12.75 -12.49 -17.55
C HIS A 160 -12.86 -12.60 -16.03
N ILE A 161 -13.53 -13.65 -15.52
CA ILE A 161 -13.58 -13.94 -14.07
C ILE A 161 -12.18 -14.26 -13.53
N PHE A 162 -11.41 -15.10 -14.22
CA PHE A 162 -10.07 -15.48 -13.78
C PHE A 162 -9.10 -14.29 -13.71
N LEU A 163 -9.26 -13.30 -14.58
CA LEU A 163 -8.44 -12.09 -14.57
C LEU A 163 -8.70 -11.18 -13.36
N GLN A 164 -9.86 -11.32 -12.69
CA GLN A 164 -10.15 -10.61 -11.44
C GLN A 164 -9.52 -11.27 -10.22
N LEU A 165 -8.99 -12.49 -10.36
CA LEU A 165 -8.38 -13.21 -9.25
C LEU A 165 -6.91 -12.82 -9.07
N PRO A 166 -6.40 -12.77 -7.82
CA PRO A 166 -4.98 -12.62 -7.57
C PRO A 166 -4.15 -13.75 -8.18
N ILE A 167 -2.87 -13.50 -8.46
CA ILE A 167 -1.94 -14.45 -9.10
C ILE A 167 -1.92 -15.80 -8.39
N VAL A 168 -1.91 -15.82 -7.05
CA VAL A 168 -1.91 -17.07 -6.28
C VAL A 168 -3.15 -17.90 -6.57
N ASP A 169 -4.32 -17.26 -6.64
CA ASP A 169 -5.58 -17.94 -6.90
C ASP A 169 -5.71 -18.35 -8.36
N ARG A 170 -5.18 -17.55 -9.30
CA ARG A 170 -5.08 -17.91 -10.73
C ARG A 170 -4.26 -19.18 -10.95
N ILE A 171 -3.23 -19.40 -10.13
CA ILE A 171 -2.44 -20.64 -10.16
C ILE A 171 -3.22 -21.79 -9.49
N ARG A 172 -4.00 -21.52 -8.43
CA ARG A 172 -4.83 -22.54 -7.77
C ARG A 172 -5.96 -23.06 -8.67
N ILE A 173 -6.62 -22.19 -9.43
CA ILE A 173 -7.72 -22.59 -10.34
C ILE A 173 -7.25 -23.53 -11.46
N GLU A 174 -5.96 -23.50 -11.83
CA GLU A 174 -5.38 -24.47 -12.78
C GLU A 174 -5.46 -25.92 -12.26
N ARG A 175 -5.76 -26.13 -10.98
CA ARG A 175 -5.90 -27.45 -10.34
C ARG A 175 -7.36 -27.93 -10.24
N VAL A 176 -8.34 -27.10 -10.63
CA VAL A 176 -9.77 -27.41 -10.48
C VAL A 176 -10.22 -28.44 -11.52
N CYS A 177 -10.05 -28.13 -12.81
CA CYS A 177 -10.36 -29.05 -13.90
C CYS A 177 -9.53 -28.73 -15.16
N LYS A 178 -9.55 -29.62 -16.17
CA LYS A 178 -8.79 -29.44 -17.42
C LYS A 178 -9.17 -28.17 -18.17
N ARG A 179 -10.47 -27.83 -18.23
CA ARG A 179 -10.98 -26.62 -18.89
C ARG A 179 -10.45 -25.36 -18.19
N TRP A 180 -10.55 -25.30 -16.87
CA TRP A 180 -10.06 -24.16 -16.08
C TRP A 180 -8.54 -23.99 -16.18
N LYS A 181 -7.79 -25.10 -16.24
CA LYS A 181 -6.36 -25.06 -16.51
C LYS A 181 -6.03 -24.42 -17.86
N ALA A 182 -6.71 -24.84 -18.93
CA ALA A 182 -6.49 -24.31 -20.27
C ALA A 182 -6.82 -22.81 -20.33
N LEU A 183 -8.00 -22.44 -19.84
CA LEU A 183 -8.47 -21.04 -19.84
C LEU A 183 -7.64 -20.13 -18.93
N SER A 184 -7.20 -20.61 -17.76
CA SER A 184 -6.28 -19.84 -16.91
C SER A 184 -4.93 -19.64 -17.60
N GLN A 185 -4.42 -20.67 -18.28
CA GLN A 185 -3.18 -20.58 -19.07
C GLN A 185 -3.28 -19.57 -20.22
N GLU A 186 -4.39 -19.57 -20.93
CA GLU A 186 -4.67 -18.63 -22.02
C GLU A 186 -4.79 -17.20 -21.48
N SER A 187 -5.52 -16.98 -20.39
CA SER A 187 -5.77 -15.66 -19.81
C SER A 187 -4.51 -14.83 -19.48
N TRP A 188 -3.32 -15.45 -19.36
CA TRP A 188 -2.07 -14.73 -19.13
C TRP A 188 -1.70 -13.75 -20.26
N HIS A 189 -2.20 -13.93 -21.50
CA HIS A 189 -1.96 -12.96 -22.59
C HIS A 189 -2.57 -11.58 -22.33
N SER A 190 -3.61 -11.52 -21.51
CA SER A 190 -4.32 -10.29 -21.14
C SER A 190 -3.63 -9.51 -20.03
N VAL A 191 -2.62 -10.10 -19.37
CA VAL A 191 -1.87 -9.42 -18.31
C VAL A 191 -0.86 -8.47 -18.95
N LYS A 192 -1.09 -7.16 -18.81
CA LYS A 192 -0.22 -6.11 -19.36
C LYS A 192 0.64 -5.39 -18.32
N ARG A 193 0.23 -5.42 -17.05
CA ARG A 193 0.92 -4.80 -15.92
C ARG A 193 1.19 -5.86 -14.84
N LEU A 194 2.37 -5.77 -14.22
CA LEU A 194 2.72 -6.54 -13.02
C LEU A 194 3.36 -5.61 -11.98
N ASP A 195 2.84 -5.59 -10.76
CA ASP A 195 3.45 -4.93 -9.61
C ASP A 195 3.52 -5.86 -8.39
N LEU A 196 4.11 -5.40 -7.29
CA LEU A 196 4.28 -6.17 -6.04
C LEU A 196 3.17 -5.94 -5.00
N SER A 197 2.05 -5.35 -5.39
CA SER A 197 0.95 -5.05 -4.47
C SER A 197 0.21 -6.31 -4.01
N TYR A 198 -0.37 -6.23 -2.80
CA TYR A 198 -1.16 -7.31 -2.23
C TYR A 198 -2.39 -7.66 -3.09
N SER A 199 -3.00 -6.69 -3.76
CA SER A 199 -4.17 -6.92 -4.64
C SER A 199 -3.81 -7.81 -5.83
N ILE A 200 -2.62 -7.66 -6.41
CA ILE A 200 -2.17 -8.47 -7.54
C ILE A 200 -1.78 -9.88 -7.11
N TRP A 201 -1.08 -10.03 -5.99
CA TRP A 201 -0.52 -11.32 -5.57
C TRP A 201 -1.45 -12.14 -4.69
N GLY A 202 -2.31 -11.50 -3.88
CA GLY A 202 -3.20 -12.13 -2.92
C GLY A 202 -2.48 -12.55 -1.63
N SER A 203 -3.23 -13.19 -0.72
CA SER A 203 -2.67 -13.66 0.56
C SER A 203 -1.72 -14.83 0.36
N LEU A 204 -0.43 -14.59 0.51
CA LEU A 204 0.59 -15.62 0.63
C LEU A 204 0.52 -16.21 2.05
N SER A 205 -0.45 -17.11 2.27
CA SER A 205 -0.77 -17.73 3.57
C SER A 205 0.44 -18.37 4.27
N GLY A 206 0.70 -17.97 5.51
CA GLY A 206 1.67 -18.54 6.45
C GLY A 206 2.12 -17.49 7.49
N ILE A 207 2.31 -17.88 8.75
CA ILE A 207 2.57 -17.03 9.95
C ILE A 207 3.84 -16.14 9.84
N ASN A 208 4.63 -16.27 8.76
CA ASN A 208 5.60 -15.27 8.31
C ASN A 208 5.17 -14.83 6.92
N ARG A 209 4.94 -13.52 6.69
CA ARG A 209 4.72 -12.94 5.35
C ARG A 209 5.75 -13.56 4.39
N LYS A 210 5.37 -14.55 3.58
CA LYS A 210 6.29 -15.13 2.59
C LYS A 210 6.46 -14.08 1.52
N GLU A 211 7.52 -13.29 1.65
CA GLU A 211 7.91 -12.26 0.69
C GLU A 211 8.07 -12.86 -0.71
N ILE A 212 7.76 -12.06 -1.73
CA ILE A 212 7.79 -12.49 -3.12
C ILE A 212 9.26 -12.71 -3.53
N SER A 213 9.68 -13.97 -3.61
CA SER A 213 11.04 -14.31 -4.04
C SER A 213 11.26 -14.12 -5.54
N ILE A 214 12.53 -13.93 -5.95
CA ILE A 214 12.93 -13.89 -7.36
C ILE A 214 12.51 -15.16 -8.13
N CYS A 215 12.50 -16.33 -7.48
CA CYS A 215 12.05 -17.59 -8.07
C CYS A 215 10.55 -17.55 -8.39
N THR A 216 9.76 -16.93 -7.52
CA THR A 216 8.32 -16.73 -7.73
C THR A 216 8.07 -15.77 -8.89
N ILE A 217 8.77 -14.63 -8.90
CA ILE A 217 8.70 -13.65 -10.01
C ILE A 217 9.06 -14.32 -11.32
N ARG A 218 10.18 -15.04 -11.39
CA ARG A 218 10.61 -15.75 -12.60
C ARG A 218 9.53 -16.72 -13.11
N LYS A 219 8.88 -17.48 -12.22
CA LYS A 219 7.81 -18.41 -12.61
C LYS A 219 6.60 -17.68 -13.22
N VAL A 220 6.21 -16.53 -12.66
CA VAL A 220 5.12 -15.71 -13.19
C VAL A 220 5.51 -15.08 -14.52
N LEU A 221 6.72 -14.52 -14.62
CA LEU A 221 7.23 -13.91 -15.85
C LEU A 221 7.38 -14.91 -17.00
N LEU A 222 7.63 -16.19 -16.72
CA LEU A 222 7.60 -17.23 -17.76
C LEU A 222 6.19 -17.46 -18.35
N ARG A 223 5.13 -17.01 -17.67
CA ARG A 223 3.73 -17.14 -18.11
C ARG A 223 3.24 -15.90 -18.87
N CYS A 224 3.60 -14.71 -18.38
CA CYS A 224 3.08 -13.45 -18.93
C CYS A 224 4.13 -12.46 -19.45
N GLY A 225 5.42 -12.70 -19.23
CA GLY A 225 6.48 -11.70 -19.48
C GLY A 225 6.49 -11.15 -20.90
N SER A 226 6.29 -12.00 -21.92
CA SER A 226 6.22 -11.60 -23.32
C SER A 226 5.05 -10.65 -23.64
N TYR A 227 4.02 -10.61 -22.80
CA TYR A 227 2.82 -9.80 -22.98
C TYR A 227 2.81 -8.54 -22.10
N LEU A 228 3.76 -8.41 -21.17
CA LEU A 228 3.84 -7.28 -20.26
C LEU A 228 4.34 -6.03 -20.98
N ASN A 229 3.62 -4.93 -20.76
CA ASN A 229 4.01 -3.58 -21.15
C ASN A 229 4.54 -2.79 -19.94
N GLU A 230 4.13 -3.16 -18.74
CA GLU A 230 4.49 -2.45 -17.51
C GLU A 230 4.93 -3.39 -16.40
N ILE A 231 6.03 -3.04 -15.73
CA ILE A 231 6.46 -3.67 -14.50
C ILE A 231 6.83 -2.62 -13.45
N ASN A 232 6.26 -2.75 -12.25
CA ASN A 232 6.53 -1.85 -11.13
C ASN A 232 7.03 -2.62 -9.90
N LEU A 233 8.31 -2.41 -9.59
CA LEU A 233 9.05 -2.97 -8.46
C LEU A 233 9.51 -1.87 -7.50
N SER A 234 8.75 -0.77 -7.39
CA SER A 234 9.03 0.35 -6.48
C SER A 234 8.75 0.01 -5.00
N LEU A 235 7.71 -0.78 -4.74
CA LEU A 235 7.30 -1.18 -3.41
C LEU A 235 8.26 -2.23 -2.86
N VAL A 236 8.98 -1.90 -1.79
CA VAL A 236 9.89 -2.82 -1.11
C VAL A 236 9.13 -3.57 -0.02
N PRO A 237 9.04 -4.91 -0.15
CA PRO A 237 9.35 -5.79 0.96
C PRO A 237 10.43 -6.79 0.52
N CYS A 238 11.64 -6.54 1.00
CA CYS A 238 12.77 -7.45 1.28
C CYS A 238 13.05 -8.68 0.38
N HIS A 239 14.35 -8.92 0.09
CA HIS A 239 14.96 -10.12 -0.55
C HIS A 239 15.06 -10.22 -2.08
N LEU A 240 14.59 -9.26 -2.87
CA LEU A 240 14.88 -9.25 -4.31
C LEU A 240 16.36 -8.87 -4.56
N ARG A 241 17.12 -9.82 -5.12
CA ARG A 241 18.54 -9.62 -5.46
C ARG A 241 18.70 -8.72 -6.69
N GLN A 242 19.91 -8.17 -6.87
CA GLN A 242 20.28 -7.33 -8.02
C GLN A 242 20.04 -8.05 -9.38
N SER A 243 20.06 -9.38 -9.39
CA SER A 243 19.76 -10.21 -10.58
C SER A 243 18.30 -10.18 -11.05
N THR A 244 17.38 -9.63 -10.25
CA THR A 244 15.95 -9.51 -10.62
C THR A 244 15.78 -8.73 -11.90
N VAL A 245 16.49 -7.61 -12.06
CA VAL A 245 16.44 -6.78 -13.29
C VAL A 245 16.88 -7.58 -14.52
N THR A 246 17.91 -8.41 -14.38
CA THR A 246 18.38 -9.29 -15.47
C THR A 246 17.32 -10.31 -15.88
N VAL A 247 16.57 -10.89 -14.92
CA VAL A 247 15.47 -11.82 -15.23
C VAL A 247 14.31 -11.10 -15.91
N VAL A 248 13.92 -9.92 -15.40
CA VAL A 248 12.86 -9.08 -15.98
C VAL A 248 13.20 -8.72 -17.42
N ALA A 249 14.40 -8.18 -17.67
CA ALA A 249 14.82 -7.76 -18.99
C ALA A 249 14.76 -8.90 -20.02
N LYS A 250 15.20 -10.11 -19.64
CA LYS A 250 15.21 -11.27 -20.54
C LYS A 250 13.82 -11.84 -20.84
N LEU A 251 12.89 -11.74 -19.90
CA LEU A 251 11.56 -12.35 -20.03
C LEU A 251 10.50 -11.36 -20.54
N CYS A 252 10.78 -10.05 -20.51
CA CYS A 252 9.82 -9.00 -20.84
C CYS A 252 10.36 -8.04 -21.92
N PRO A 253 10.46 -8.47 -23.19
CA PRO A 253 11.04 -7.65 -24.27
C PRO A 253 10.16 -6.46 -24.70
N ASN A 254 8.84 -6.55 -24.47
CA ASN A 254 7.85 -5.54 -24.91
C ASN A 254 7.58 -4.44 -23.87
N LEU A 255 8.43 -4.33 -22.84
CA LEU A 255 8.24 -3.34 -21.78
C LEU A 255 8.31 -1.90 -22.31
N GLN A 256 7.31 -1.12 -21.91
CA GLN A 256 7.20 0.31 -22.15
C GLN A 256 7.40 1.10 -20.85
N ILE A 257 6.92 0.56 -19.73
CA ILE A 257 7.02 1.19 -18.41
C ILE A 257 7.78 0.24 -17.48
N ILE A 258 8.87 0.72 -16.91
CA ILE A 258 9.66 -0.05 -15.95
C ILE A 258 10.03 0.84 -14.77
N ASP A 259 9.54 0.45 -13.58
CA ASP A 259 9.96 1.03 -12.32
C ASP A 259 10.73 0.00 -11.49
N ILE A 260 12.01 0.26 -11.27
CA ILE A 260 12.92 -0.55 -10.45
C ILE A 260 13.54 0.27 -9.32
N THR A 261 12.84 1.31 -8.85
CA THR A 261 13.30 2.18 -7.76
C THR A 261 13.52 1.44 -6.45
N GLY A 262 12.76 0.38 -6.20
CA GLY A 262 12.90 -0.47 -5.01
C GLY A 262 14.08 -1.46 -5.06
N LEU A 263 14.85 -1.51 -6.17
CA LEU A 263 15.94 -2.45 -6.35
C LEU A 263 17.31 -1.76 -6.39
N THR A 264 18.31 -2.41 -5.80
CA THR A 264 19.71 -2.05 -6.08
C THR A 264 20.13 -2.62 -7.43
N VAL A 265 20.55 -1.76 -8.36
CA VAL A 265 20.82 -2.17 -9.76
C VAL A 265 22.33 -2.32 -10.01
N SER A 266 22.69 -3.45 -10.64
CA SER A 266 24.05 -3.78 -11.09
C SER A 266 24.27 -3.46 -12.58
N THR A 267 25.52 -3.50 -13.04
CA THR A 267 25.90 -3.34 -14.46
C THR A 267 25.17 -4.36 -15.34
N SER A 268 25.11 -5.61 -14.90
CA SER A 268 24.42 -6.70 -15.60
C SER A 268 22.92 -6.45 -15.75
N GLY A 269 22.30 -5.73 -14.80
CA GLY A 269 20.89 -5.35 -14.87
C GLY A 269 20.63 -4.40 -16.04
N ILE A 270 21.34 -3.27 -16.09
CA ILE A 270 21.19 -2.27 -17.15
C ILE A 270 21.59 -2.85 -18.51
N ASN A 271 22.72 -3.57 -18.60
CA ASN A 271 23.13 -4.22 -19.85
C ASN A 271 22.11 -5.23 -20.38
N SER A 272 21.38 -5.92 -19.50
CA SER A 272 20.30 -6.81 -19.93
C SER A 272 19.10 -6.02 -20.47
N LEU A 273 18.77 -4.87 -19.87
CA LEU A 273 17.72 -3.98 -20.39
C LEU A 273 18.10 -3.45 -21.78
N ILE A 274 19.35 -2.98 -21.95
CA ILE A 274 19.87 -2.50 -23.24
C ILE A 274 19.73 -3.58 -24.32
N ALA A 275 20.01 -4.85 -23.99
CA ALA A 275 20.00 -5.93 -24.96
C ALA A 275 18.60 -6.46 -25.33
N ASN A 276 17.59 -6.27 -24.47
CA ASN A 276 16.28 -6.95 -24.63
C ASN A 276 15.08 -6.00 -24.67
N CYS A 277 15.17 -4.79 -24.14
CA CYS A 277 14.05 -3.86 -23.97
C CYS A 277 14.28 -2.56 -24.77
N HIS A 278 13.59 -2.42 -25.90
CA HIS A 278 13.81 -1.34 -26.89
C HIS A 278 12.61 -0.40 -27.07
N TYR A 279 11.54 -0.60 -26.28
CA TYR A 279 10.29 0.15 -26.39
C TYR A 279 9.97 0.96 -25.12
N ILE A 280 10.96 1.19 -24.26
CA ILE A 280 10.76 1.86 -22.99
C ILE A 280 10.42 3.34 -23.23
N THR A 281 9.28 3.76 -22.71
CA THR A 281 8.78 5.14 -22.72
C THR A 281 8.85 5.79 -21.34
N LYS A 282 8.79 4.99 -20.26
CA LYS A 282 8.97 5.46 -18.88
C LYS A 282 9.93 4.57 -18.12
N PHE A 283 11.01 5.16 -17.61
CA PHE A 283 12.04 4.44 -16.87
C PHE A 283 12.31 5.07 -15.51
N SER A 284 12.14 4.30 -14.44
CA SER A 284 12.53 4.68 -13.08
C SER A 284 13.63 3.77 -12.56
N LEU A 285 14.80 4.34 -12.31
CA LEU A 285 15.99 3.65 -11.81
C LEU A 285 16.22 3.97 -10.33
N GLY A 286 16.38 2.92 -9.52
CA GLY A 286 16.75 3.02 -8.11
C GLY A 286 18.26 3.11 -7.87
N PRO A 287 18.70 2.89 -6.62
CA PRO A 287 20.11 2.99 -6.23
C PRO A 287 20.99 2.05 -7.05
N THR A 288 22.08 2.55 -7.60
CA THR A 288 23.06 1.73 -8.34
C THR A 288 24.25 1.38 -7.47
N SER A 289 24.81 0.18 -7.66
CA SER A 289 26.04 -0.23 -6.97
C SER A 289 27.30 0.43 -7.54
N TYR A 290 27.20 1.13 -8.66
CA TYR A 290 28.30 1.72 -9.45
C TYR A 290 27.85 3.01 -10.16
N VAL A 291 28.79 3.73 -10.79
CA VAL A 291 28.49 4.91 -11.62
C VAL A 291 27.96 4.45 -12.98
N CYS A 292 26.70 4.76 -13.27
CA CYS A 292 25.96 4.16 -14.40
C CYS A 292 25.81 5.06 -15.63
N ASP A 293 26.43 6.25 -15.67
CA ASP A 293 26.25 7.21 -16.76
C ASP A 293 26.50 6.63 -18.16
N ALA A 294 27.58 5.85 -18.34
CA ALA A 294 27.92 5.26 -19.63
C ALA A 294 26.91 4.20 -20.09
N ASP A 295 26.31 3.45 -19.16
CA ASP A 295 25.31 2.44 -19.47
C ASP A 295 23.94 3.09 -19.71
N LEU A 296 23.59 4.12 -18.94
CA LEU A 296 22.38 4.93 -19.17
C LEU A 296 22.41 5.62 -20.54
N GLN A 297 23.56 6.13 -20.96
CA GLN A 297 23.73 6.67 -22.31
C GLN A 297 23.33 5.66 -23.40
N LYS A 298 23.79 4.41 -23.28
CA LYS A 298 23.42 3.33 -24.23
C LYS A 298 21.94 2.99 -24.13
N LEU A 299 21.38 2.98 -22.92
CA LEU A 299 19.96 2.71 -22.68
C LEU A 299 19.06 3.76 -23.34
N PHE A 300 19.43 5.05 -23.24
CA PHE A 300 18.70 6.14 -23.88
C PHE A 300 18.79 6.06 -25.40
N TYR A 301 19.95 5.67 -25.93
CA TYR A 301 20.13 5.49 -27.37
C TYR A 301 19.21 4.40 -27.95
N VAL A 302 19.09 3.25 -27.27
CA VAL A 302 18.21 2.15 -27.74
C VAL A 302 16.72 2.41 -27.47
N ASN A 303 16.37 3.43 -26.68
CA ASN A 303 14.99 3.81 -26.36
C ASN A 303 14.69 5.27 -26.74
N PRO A 304 14.63 5.59 -28.06
CA PRO A 304 14.47 6.98 -28.53
C PRO A 304 13.09 7.58 -28.25
N LYS A 305 12.10 6.77 -27.82
CA LYS A 305 10.74 7.21 -27.46
C LYS A 305 10.57 7.50 -25.97
N LEU A 306 11.66 7.57 -25.20
CA LEU A 306 11.63 7.83 -23.77
C LEU A 306 11.02 9.21 -23.49
N ARG A 307 10.01 9.25 -22.62
CA ARG A 307 9.29 10.47 -22.22
C ARG A 307 9.44 10.81 -20.75
N TYR A 308 9.71 9.80 -19.93
CA TYR A 308 9.85 9.92 -18.49
C TYR A 308 11.13 9.23 -18.04
N PHE A 309 11.94 9.95 -17.26
CA PHE A 309 13.10 9.39 -16.60
C PHE A 309 13.15 9.77 -15.12
N LYS A 310 13.15 8.76 -14.24
CA LYS A 310 13.39 8.92 -12.81
C LYS A 310 14.69 8.26 -12.42
N PHE A 311 15.49 8.97 -11.64
CA PHE A 311 16.65 8.42 -10.96
C PHE A 311 16.58 8.73 -9.46
N SER A 312 16.61 7.68 -8.65
CA SER A 312 16.65 7.78 -7.19
C SER A 312 17.88 7.03 -6.69
N GLY A 313 18.94 7.77 -6.36
CA GLY A 313 20.20 7.16 -5.96
C GLY A 313 21.37 8.12 -5.99
N THR A 314 22.48 7.72 -5.38
CA THR A 314 23.58 8.64 -5.13
C THR A 314 24.62 8.67 -6.26
N LYS A 315 24.83 7.58 -7.02
CA LYS A 315 26.04 7.41 -7.84
C LYS A 315 26.00 7.92 -9.30
N MET A 316 25.03 8.77 -9.68
CA MET A 316 24.98 9.35 -11.03
C MET A 316 25.75 10.68 -11.07
N GLY A 317 26.67 10.83 -12.02
CA GLY A 317 27.41 12.08 -12.25
C GLY A 317 26.68 13.07 -13.16
N GLY A 318 25.73 12.61 -13.98
CA GLY A 318 24.83 13.44 -14.80
C GLY A 318 25.22 13.55 -16.28
N ARG A 319 26.34 12.96 -16.71
CA ARG A 319 26.77 12.97 -18.13
C ARG A 319 25.79 12.23 -19.04
N CYS A 320 25.09 11.22 -18.51
CA CYS A 320 24.03 10.54 -19.27
C CYS A 320 22.87 11.47 -19.65
N LEU A 321 22.62 12.54 -18.89
CA LEU A 321 21.52 13.48 -19.15
C LEU A 321 21.66 14.20 -20.50
N PHE A 322 22.89 14.37 -21.01
CA PHE A 322 23.14 14.90 -22.35
C PHE A 322 22.54 14.06 -23.48
N HIS A 323 22.25 12.80 -23.21
CA HIS A 323 21.82 11.80 -24.19
C HIS A 323 20.33 11.46 -24.04
N LEU A 324 19.61 12.20 -23.21
CA LEU A 324 18.16 12.08 -23.12
C LEU A 324 17.50 12.50 -24.45
N PRO A 325 16.46 11.78 -24.92
CA PRO A 325 15.77 12.14 -26.15
C PRO A 325 15.14 13.53 -26.10
N LEU A 326 15.66 14.47 -26.90
CA LEU A 326 15.28 15.89 -26.83
C LEU A 326 13.82 16.14 -27.22
N GLU A 327 13.31 15.40 -28.21
CA GLU A 327 11.98 15.62 -28.77
C GLU A 327 10.85 14.97 -27.96
N THR A 328 11.13 13.87 -27.25
CA THR A 328 10.10 13.08 -26.57
C THR A 328 10.10 13.25 -25.06
N MET A 329 11.18 13.77 -24.46
CA MET A 329 11.28 13.90 -23.01
C MET A 329 10.31 14.95 -22.48
N GLU A 330 9.43 14.54 -21.58
CA GLU A 330 8.37 15.35 -20.98
C GLU A 330 8.56 15.50 -19.46
N GLU A 331 9.16 14.51 -18.80
CA GLU A 331 9.29 14.50 -17.34
C GLU A 331 10.62 13.92 -16.86
N ILE A 332 11.28 14.64 -15.95
CA ILE A 332 12.53 14.22 -15.30
C ILE A 332 12.37 14.30 -13.78
N VAL A 333 12.71 13.22 -13.09
CA VAL A 333 12.66 13.14 -11.63
C VAL A 333 14.03 12.72 -11.09
N LEU A 334 14.68 13.60 -10.34
CA LEU A 334 15.98 13.40 -9.73
C LEU A 334 15.83 13.49 -8.22
N GLU A 335 15.91 12.35 -7.55
CA GLU A 335 15.72 12.24 -6.10
C GLU A 335 16.99 11.72 -5.43
N SER A 336 17.43 12.36 -4.35
CA SER A 336 18.58 11.93 -3.55
C SER A 336 19.88 11.76 -4.37
N CYS A 337 20.04 12.56 -5.42
CA CYS A 337 21.17 12.51 -6.36
C CYS A 337 22.39 13.27 -5.83
N THR A 338 23.08 12.70 -4.83
CA THR A 338 24.15 13.42 -4.12
C THR A 338 25.44 13.61 -4.91
N TYR A 339 25.70 12.87 -5.99
CA TYR A 339 26.89 13.06 -6.85
C TYR A 339 26.59 13.77 -8.17
N LEU A 340 25.34 14.19 -8.39
CA LEU A 340 24.94 14.86 -9.61
C LEU A 340 25.66 16.20 -9.72
N GLN A 341 26.39 16.40 -10.82
CA GLN A 341 27.09 17.65 -11.09
C GLN A 341 26.13 18.68 -11.72
N GLU A 342 26.24 19.94 -11.30
CA GLU A 342 25.40 21.02 -11.82
C GLU A 342 25.60 21.31 -13.32
N TYR A 343 26.82 21.15 -13.83
CA TYR A 343 27.15 21.50 -15.22
C TYR A 343 26.45 20.55 -16.22
N PRO A 344 26.56 19.21 -16.09
CA PRO A 344 25.78 18.30 -16.93
C PRO A 344 24.28 18.52 -16.84
N LEU A 345 23.75 18.79 -15.64
CA LEU A 345 22.33 19.02 -15.42
C LEU A 345 21.84 20.29 -16.12
N SER A 346 22.46 21.44 -15.84
CA SER A 346 22.07 22.73 -16.42
C SER A 346 22.14 22.73 -17.95
N GLN A 347 23.19 22.15 -18.53
CA GLN A 347 23.37 22.05 -19.97
C GLN A 347 22.40 21.06 -20.63
N ALA A 348 22.04 19.96 -19.96
CA ALA A 348 21.02 19.04 -20.44
C ALA A 348 19.62 19.71 -20.42
N ILE A 349 19.26 20.32 -19.30
CA ILE A 349 17.98 21.04 -19.13
C ILE A 349 17.81 22.13 -20.21
N ALA A 350 18.87 22.88 -20.52
CA ALA A 350 18.83 23.93 -21.54
C ALA A 350 18.42 23.42 -22.94
N LYS A 351 18.58 22.12 -23.22
CA LYS A 351 18.21 21.50 -24.50
C LYS A 351 16.80 20.88 -24.50
N LEU A 352 16.20 20.63 -23.33
CA LEU A 352 14.94 19.90 -23.18
C LEU A 352 13.72 20.82 -23.22
N ARG A 353 13.37 21.29 -24.43
CA ARG A 353 12.30 22.29 -24.63
C ARG A 353 10.88 21.77 -24.43
N ASN A 354 10.68 20.45 -24.53
CA ASN A 354 9.38 19.80 -24.38
C ASN A 354 9.09 19.37 -22.93
N LEU A 355 9.96 19.70 -21.99
CA LEU A 355 9.83 19.34 -20.58
C LEU A 355 8.60 20.03 -19.96
N ARG A 356 7.71 19.23 -19.37
CA ARG A 356 6.48 19.65 -18.70
C ARG A 356 6.55 19.48 -17.18
N ALA A 357 7.35 18.53 -16.71
CA ALA A 357 7.53 18.27 -15.29
C ALA A 357 9.01 18.04 -14.95
N LEU A 358 9.48 18.70 -13.89
CA LEU A 358 10.85 18.57 -13.39
C LEU A 358 10.83 18.48 -11.87
N THR A 359 11.41 17.41 -11.33
CA THR A 359 11.63 17.23 -9.90
C THR A 359 13.12 17.12 -9.62
N ILE A 360 13.63 17.98 -8.74
CA ILE A 360 14.98 17.96 -8.18
C ILE A 360 14.81 18.00 -6.65
N SER A 361 14.98 16.85 -6.00
CA SER A 361 14.72 16.70 -4.56
C SER A 361 15.92 16.07 -3.85
N LYS A 362 16.30 16.62 -2.69
CA LYS A 362 17.41 16.12 -1.86
C LYS A 362 18.75 16.01 -2.63
N CYS A 363 19.02 16.99 -3.49
CA CYS A 363 20.26 17.09 -4.26
C CYS A 363 21.16 18.18 -3.64
N VAL A 364 22.44 17.89 -3.40
CA VAL A 364 23.33 18.76 -2.59
C VAL A 364 24.11 19.77 -3.43
N TYR A 365 24.53 19.40 -4.64
CA TYR A 365 25.43 20.22 -5.48
C TYR A 365 24.68 21.03 -6.56
N ILE A 366 23.50 21.54 -6.23
CA ILE A 366 22.67 22.33 -7.15
C ILE A 366 22.80 23.81 -6.79
N SER A 367 23.41 24.60 -7.68
CA SER A 367 23.55 26.05 -7.51
C SER A 367 22.49 26.85 -8.27
N GLY A 368 22.52 28.17 -8.12
CA GLY A 368 21.70 29.12 -8.86
C GLY A 368 21.80 28.99 -10.38
N ASN A 369 22.92 28.45 -10.91
CA ASN A 369 23.08 28.20 -12.34
C ASN A 369 22.02 27.25 -12.90
N VAL A 370 21.66 26.22 -12.13
CA VAL A 370 20.63 25.24 -12.54
C VAL A 370 19.26 25.91 -12.50
N ILE A 371 18.94 26.65 -11.45
CA ILE A 371 17.65 27.36 -11.31
C ILE A 371 17.48 28.40 -12.42
N ARG A 372 18.54 29.14 -12.74
CA ARG A 372 18.59 30.07 -13.87
C ARG A 372 18.38 29.35 -15.20
N ALA A 373 19.05 28.21 -15.43
CA ALA A 373 18.85 27.41 -16.64
C ALA A 373 17.40 26.94 -16.80
N ILE A 374 16.78 26.48 -15.72
CA ILE A 374 15.35 26.10 -15.69
C ILE A 374 14.46 27.29 -16.05
N GLY A 375 14.60 28.42 -15.34
CA GLY A 375 13.79 29.62 -15.56
C GLY A 375 13.92 30.22 -16.96
N THR A 376 15.07 30.04 -17.61
CA THR A 376 15.35 30.61 -18.95
C THR A 376 14.93 29.70 -20.10
N HIS A 377 15.05 28.37 -19.96
CA HIS A 377 14.87 27.44 -21.09
C HIS A 377 13.62 26.56 -20.99
N CYS A 378 13.08 26.31 -19.79
CA CYS A 378 11.96 25.39 -19.57
C CYS A 378 10.60 26.11 -19.51
N THR A 379 10.30 27.01 -20.44
CA THR A 379 9.09 27.86 -20.38
C THR A 379 7.75 27.10 -20.54
N ASN A 380 7.79 25.84 -20.99
CA ASN A 380 6.63 24.94 -21.11
C ASN A 380 6.34 24.15 -19.84
N LEU A 381 7.11 24.36 -18.77
CA LEU A 381 6.98 23.61 -17.53
C LEU A 381 5.65 23.93 -16.83
N LYS A 382 4.93 22.87 -16.47
CA LYS A 382 3.68 22.92 -15.69
C LYS A 382 3.90 22.52 -14.24
N THR A 383 4.84 21.61 -13.99
CA THR A 383 5.16 21.10 -12.65
C THR A 383 6.64 21.29 -12.37
N LEU A 384 6.96 22.01 -11.29
CA LEU A 384 8.32 22.16 -10.79
C LEU A 384 8.37 21.76 -9.32
N GLU A 385 9.24 20.82 -8.99
CA GLU A 385 9.63 20.49 -7.63
C GLU A 385 11.13 20.70 -7.47
N VAL A 386 11.50 21.59 -6.57
CA VAL A 386 12.88 21.95 -6.21
C VAL A 386 12.91 21.96 -4.69
N SER A 387 13.05 20.79 -4.06
CA SER A 387 12.88 20.64 -2.60
C SER A 387 14.14 20.11 -1.92
N SER A 388 14.36 20.56 -0.69
CA SER A 388 15.51 20.15 0.14
C SER A 388 16.87 20.36 -0.55
N ILE A 389 17.06 21.50 -1.21
CA ILE A 389 18.36 21.91 -1.75
C ILE A 389 19.10 22.67 -0.65
N LEU A 390 20.24 22.14 -0.22
CA LEU A 390 20.97 22.64 0.95
C LEU A 390 22.21 23.44 0.51
N PHE A 391 22.45 24.57 1.19
CA PHE A 391 23.72 25.34 1.23
C PHE A 391 24.25 25.98 -0.06
N SER A 392 23.66 25.75 -1.24
CA SER A 392 24.23 26.19 -2.53
C SER A 392 23.43 27.27 -3.28
N LEU A 393 22.30 27.74 -2.74
CA LEU A 393 21.44 28.75 -3.37
C LEU A 393 21.46 30.07 -2.61
N GLN A 394 21.23 31.17 -3.32
CA GLN A 394 20.90 32.48 -2.77
C GLN A 394 19.42 32.82 -3.05
N SER A 395 18.87 33.82 -2.37
CA SER A 395 17.47 34.23 -2.57
C SER A 395 17.21 34.74 -4.00
N ASP A 396 18.15 35.48 -4.58
CA ASP A 396 18.06 36.02 -5.95
C ASP A 396 17.97 34.90 -7.01
N ASP A 397 18.64 33.76 -6.77
CA ASP A 397 18.61 32.62 -7.69
C ASP A 397 17.19 32.09 -7.89
N MET A 398 16.39 32.09 -6.83
CA MET A 398 15.02 31.56 -6.85
C MET A 398 14.08 32.46 -7.67
N LEU A 399 14.40 33.74 -7.86
CA LEU A 399 13.60 34.68 -8.64
C LEU A 399 13.49 34.25 -10.12
N HIS A 400 14.45 33.47 -10.62
CA HIS A 400 14.39 32.90 -11.96
C HIS A 400 13.21 31.93 -12.16
N ILE A 401 12.69 31.30 -11.09
CA ILE A 401 11.51 30.41 -11.18
C ILE A 401 10.28 31.21 -11.63
N ALA A 402 10.17 32.49 -11.26
CA ALA A 402 9.02 33.31 -11.61
C ALA A 402 8.93 33.67 -13.11
N GLN A 403 9.92 33.28 -13.91
CA GLN A 403 9.84 33.36 -15.37
C GLN A 403 8.97 32.24 -15.98
N LEU A 404 8.65 31.20 -15.20
CA LEU A 404 7.81 30.08 -15.60
C LEU A 404 6.33 30.44 -15.44
N THR A 405 5.81 31.28 -16.34
CA THR A 405 4.44 31.82 -16.22
C THR A 405 3.33 30.77 -16.43
N ASN A 406 3.66 29.65 -17.08
CA ASN A 406 2.73 28.54 -17.34
C ASN A 406 2.65 27.52 -16.20
N LEU A 407 3.34 27.77 -15.09
CA LEU A 407 3.43 26.82 -13.99
C LEU A 407 2.05 26.64 -13.30
N GLU A 408 1.66 25.39 -13.11
CA GLU A 408 0.43 24.97 -12.45
C GLU A 408 0.71 24.42 -11.04
N VAL A 409 1.86 23.75 -10.87
CA VAL A 409 2.30 23.12 -9.62
C VAL A 409 3.72 23.55 -9.29
N LEU A 410 3.90 24.22 -8.15
CA LEU A 410 5.21 24.59 -7.61
C LEU A 410 5.41 23.99 -6.23
N LYS A 411 6.51 23.25 -6.05
CA LYS A 411 6.96 22.74 -4.77
C LYS A 411 8.39 23.20 -4.53
N ILE A 412 8.57 24.03 -3.52
CA ILE A 412 9.87 24.60 -3.12
C ILE A 412 10.10 24.43 -1.62
N SER A 413 9.55 23.36 -1.05
CA SER A 413 9.64 23.06 0.37
C SER A 413 11.08 22.77 0.83
N MET A 414 11.36 23.09 2.09
CA MET A 414 12.66 22.93 2.74
C MET A 414 13.79 23.72 2.06
N ASN A 415 13.49 24.86 1.42
CA ASN A 415 14.50 25.79 0.94
C ASN A 415 14.52 27.04 1.83
N THR A 416 15.60 27.22 2.59
CA THR A 416 15.73 28.34 3.55
C THR A 416 15.90 29.70 2.86
N VAL A 417 16.17 29.72 1.56
CA VAL A 417 16.44 30.93 0.77
C VAL A 417 15.19 31.57 0.19
N VAL A 418 14.03 30.92 0.29
CA VAL A 418 12.75 31.42 -0.24
C VAL A 418 12.25 32.58 0.62
N THR A 419 12.07 33.75 0.01
CA THR A 419 11.64 35.00 0.66
C THR A 419 10.28 35.48 0.13
N ASP A 420 9.71 36.48 0.80
CA ASP A 420 8.46 37.12 0.39
C ASP A 420 8.56 37.77 -1.00
N GLU A 421 9.74 38.24 -1.40
CA GLU A 421 9.98 38.83 -2.73
C GLU A 421 9.67 37.84 -3.85
N LEU A 422 10.15 36.59 -3.74
CA LEU A 422 9.82 35.54 -4.68
C LEU A 422 8.30 35.33 -4.75
N LEU A 423 7.65 35.25 -3.59
CA LEU A 423 6.21 35.01 -3.49
C LEU A 423 5.39 36.15 -4.11
N SER A 424 5.81 37.41 -3.93
CA SER A 424 5.21 38.57 -4.57
C SER A 424 5.35 38.54 -6.10
N ILE A 425 6.53 38.19 -6.61
CA ILE A 425 6.75 38.10 -8.05
C ILE A 425 5.95 36.92 -8.63
N LEU A 426 5.92 35.77 -7.96
CA LEU A 426 5.10 34.62 -8.35
C LEU A 426 3.61 34.99 -8.41
N ALA A 427 3.10 35.70 -7.42
CA ALA A 427 1.71 36.17 -7.40
C ALA A 427 1.38 37.07 -8.61
N SER A 428 2.33 37.89 -9.05
CA SER A 428 2.14 38.78 -10.21
C SER A 428 2.27 38.11 -11.58
N LYS A 429 3.07 37.05 -11.71
CA LYS A 429 3.44 36.45 -13.00
C LYS A 429 2.85 35.05 -13.25
N CYS A 430 2.79 34.21 -12.22
CA CYS A 430 2.44 32.79 -12.34
C CYS A 430 0.94 32.56 -12.07
N LEU A 431 0.09 33.21 -12.87
CA LEU A 431 -1.38 33.24 -12.67
C LEU A 431 -2.08 31.90 -12.92
N CYS A 432 -1.35 30.90 -13.42
CA CYS A 432 -1.84 29.53 -13.62
C CYS A 432 -1.62 28.61 -12.41
N LEU A 433 -0.94 29.08 -11.35
CA LEU A 433 -0.66 28.26 -10.17
C LEU A 433 -1.94 27.80 -9.48
N THR A 434 -2.06 26.47 -9.36
CA THR A 434 -3.15 25.79 -8.64
C THR A 434 -2.64 25.12 -7.35
N TYR A 435 -1.36 24.77 -7.31
CA TYR A 435 -0.74 24.10 -6.17
C TYR A 435 0.58 24.78 -5.81
N LEU A 436 0.73 25.17 -4.54
CA LEU A 436 1.95 25.73 -3.99
C LEU A 436 2.33 25.03 -2.68
N ASP A 437 3.53 24.46 -2.64
CA ASP A 437 4.16 23.93 -1.42
C ASP A 437 5.40 24.73 -1.06
N ILE A 438 5.32 25.43 0.07
CA ILE A 438 6.36 26.25 0.70
C ILE A 438 6.65 25.76 2.12
N ALA A 439 6.35 24.50 2.45
CA ALA A 439 6.65 23.95 3.76
C ALA A 439 8.12 24.15 4.15
N GLU A 440 8.37 24.53 5.40
CA GLU A 440 9.72 24.75 5.94
C GLU A 440 10.55 25.85 5.22
N CYS A 441 9.91 26.74 4.46
CA CYS A 441 10.55 27.97 3.97
C CYS A 441 10.61 29.02 5.09
N PHE A 442 11.58 28.90 6.00
CA PHE A 442 11.59 29.64 7.27
C PHE A 442 11.68 31.18 7.16
N LEU A 443 12.08 31.74 6.00
CA LEU A 443 12.14 33.19 5.79
C LEU A 443 10.83 33.81 5.28
N VAL A 444 9.83 33.00 4.95
CA VAL A 444 8.52 33.50 4.50
C VAL A 444 7.75 34.09 5.69
N THR A 445 7.21 35.28 5.51
CA THR A 445 6.43 36.00 6.52
C THR A 445 4.97 36.20 6.08
N ASN A 446 4.19 36.91 6.90
CA ASN A 446 2.80 37.27 6.59
C ASN A 446 2.68 38.02 5.25
N ALA A 447 3.69 38.81 4.84
CA ALA A 447 3.66 39.55 3.58
C ALA A 447 3.67 38.62 2.36
N GLY A 448 4.51 37.57 2.37
CA GLY A 448 4.54 36.57 1.32
C GLY A 448 3.24 35.76 1.23
N ILE A 449 2.66 35.40 2.38
CA ILE A 449 1.36 34.71 2.43
C ILE A 449 0.22 35.59 1.88
N ALA A 450 0.20 36.87 2.23
CA ALA A 450 -0.77 37.81 1.68
C ALA A 450 -0.61 37.97 0.15
N ALA A 451 0.62 37.97 -0.36
CA ALA A 451 0.85 38.04 -1.80
C ALA A 451 0.30 36.82 -2.55
N ILE A 452 0.63 35.59 -2.10
CA ILE A 452 0.14 34.36 -2.76
C ILE A 452 -1.38 34.18 -2.62
N ALA A 453 -2.01 34.78 -1.60
CA ALA A 453 -3.47 34.77 -1.47
C ALA A 453 -4.18 35.43 -2.66
N THR A 454 -3.50 36.33 -3.38
CA THR A 454 -4.04 37.00 -4.57
C THR A 454 -4.02 36.13 -5.84
N LEU A 455 -3.40 34.95 -5.80
CA LEU A 455 -3.32 34.05 -6.94
C LEU A 455 -4.73 33.56 -7.35
N PRO A 456 -5.17 33.81 -8.59
CA PRO A 456 -6.57 33.65 -8.96
C PRO A 456 -7.02 32.18 -9.03
N LYS A 457 -6.09 31.24 -9.24
CA LYS A 457 -6.39 29.81 -9.42
C LYS A 457 -5.88 28.91 -8.30
N LEU A 458 -5.35 29.49 -7.22
CA LEU A 458 -4.72 28.71 -6.16
C LEU A 458 -5.76 27.85 -5.43
N GLU A 459 -5.61 26.53 -5.50
CA GLU A 459 -6.51 25.55 -4.89
C GLU A 459 -5.89 24.86 -3.69
N VAL A 460 -4.56 24.65 -3.71
CA VAL A 460 -3.82 23.94 -2.68
C VAL A 460 -2.64 24.79 -2.22
N LEU A 461 -2.61 25.08 -0.92
CA LEU A 461 -1.48 25.73 -0.26
C LEU A 461 -0.96 24.83 0.87
N ILE A 462 0.32 24.49 0.81
CA ILE A 462 1.04 23.79 1.87
C ILE A 462 2.08 24.75 2.45
N MET A 463 1.90 25.07 3.73
CA MET A 463 2.69 26.06 4.47
C MET A 463 3.02 25.53 5.88
N ASN A 464 3.44 24.26 5.94
CA ASN A 464 3.80 23.59 7.18
C ASN A 464 5.07 24.21 7.78
N ASN A 465 5.10 24.34 9.11
CA ASN A 465 6.26 24.78 9.89
C ASN A 465 6.87 26.14 9.44
N LEU A 466 6.02 27.09 9.05
CA LEU A 466 6.44 28.46 8.76
C LEU A 466 6.54 29.29 10.04
N ARG A 467 7.75 29.43 10.58
CA ARG A 467 7.99 30.00 11.93
C ARG A 467 7.75 31.51 12.04
N LEU A 468 7.88 32.25 10.95
CA LEU A 468 7.72 33.71 10.92
C LEU A 468 6.29 34.15 10.54
N VAL A 469 5.43 33.22 10.15
CA VAL A 469 4.02 33.50 9.87
C VAL A 469 3.27 33.49 11.20
N THR A 470 2.81 34.67 11.61
CA THR A 470 2.10 34.89 12.87
C THR A 470 0.63 35.24 12.67
N HIS A 471 0.26 35.64 11.45
CA HIS A 471 -1.10 35.98 11.05
C HIS A 471 -1.41 35.38 9.68
N ILE A 472 -2.63 34.91 9.47
CA ILE A 472 -3.08 34.37 8.19
C ILE A 472 -4.22 35.24 7.70
N ASN A 473 -4.01 35.92 6.57
CA ASN A 473 -5.08 36.61 5.85
C ASN A 473 -5.17 36.03 4.45
N LEU A 474 -6.07 35.06 4.26
CA LEU A 474 -6.32 34.39 2.99
C LEU A 474 -7.71 34.77 2.44
N ARG A 475 -8.23 35.94 2.80
CA ARG A 475 -9.55 36.42 2.34
C ARG A 475 -9.66 36.48 0.81
N ASP A 476 -8.57 36.85 0.14
CA ASP A 476 -8.53 36.98 -1.31
C ASP A 476 -8.35 35.63 -2.03
N ALA A 477 -7.99 34.57 -1.29
CA ALA A 477 -7.77 33.21 -1.81
C ALA A 477 -9.08 32.45 -2.01
N SER A 478 -9.99 33.05 -2.79
CA SER A 478 -11.37 32.59 -2.99
C SER A 478 -11.52 31.16 -3.56
N ASN A 479 -10.49 30.64 -4.25
CA ASN A 479 -10.48 29.30 -4.85
C ASN A 479 -9.78 28.23 -3.98
N LEU A 480 -9.31 28.59 -2.79
CA LEU A 480 -8.55 27.68 -1.94
C LEU A 480 -9.45 26.55 -1.40
N LYS A 481 -9.09 25.30 -1.75
CA LYS A 481 -9.80 24.07 -1.37
C LYS A 481 -9.06 23.27 -0.30
N ARG A 482 -7.72 23.35 -0.27
CA ARG A 482 -6.86 22.63 0.68
C ARG A 482 -5.82 23.55 1.27
N LEU A 483 -5.78 23.63 2.59
CA LEU A 483 -4.72 24.29 3.35
C LEU A 483 -4.07 23.30 4.31
N GLU A 484 -2.75 23.15 4.19
CA GLU A 484 -1.94 22.46 5.19
C GLU A 484 -1.06 23.45 5.92
N CYS A 485 -1.20 23.51 7.24
CA CYS A 485 -0.43 24.41 8.08
C CYS A 485 -0.02 23.72 9.39
N ARG A 486 0.56 22.53 9.25
CA ARG A 486 1.05 21.70 10.36
C ARG A 486 2.18 22.39 11.11
N VAL A 487 2.26 22.14 12.42
CA VAL A 487 3.37 22.61 13.29
C VAL A 487 3.52 24.15 13.25
N CYS A 488 2.46 24.87 12.91
CA CYS A 488 2.42 26.33 12.95
C CYS A 488 1.91 26.83 14.31
N LYS A 489 2.33 28.03 14.70
CA LYS A 489 1.96 28.65 15.98
C LYS A 489 0.64 29.43 15.90
N PHE A 490 -0.33 28.92 15.13
CA PHE A 490 -1.61 29.59 14.93
C PHE A 490 -2.56 29.40 16.09
N THR A 491 -3.35 30.43 16.37
CA THR A 491 -4.35 30.46 17.44
C THR A 491 -5.75 30.14 16.91
N ASP A 492 -6.66 29.73 17.80
CA ASP A 492 -8.06 29.45 17.43
C ASP A 492 -8.70 30.61 16.66
N ARG A 493 -8.51 31.86 17.11
CA ARG A 493 -9.11 33.04 16.48
C ARG A 493 -8.73 33.16 15.01
N MET A 494 -7.46 32.95 14.69
CA MET A 494 -6.96 33.07 13.32
C MET A 494 -7.54 32.00 12.39
N ILE A 495 -7.64 30.76 12.89
CA ILE A 495 -8.20 29.65 12.12
C ILE A 495 -9.71 29.81 11.95
N ILE A 496 -10.41 30.35 12.95
CA ILE A 496 -11.82 30.70 12.86
C ILE A 496 -12.06 31.74 11.77
N ASP A 497 -11.29 32.84 11.78
CA ASP A 497 -11.39 33.91 10.79
C ASP A 497 -11.10 33.37 9.36
N LEU A 498 -10.18 32.40 9.23
CA LEU A 498 -9.92 31.70 7.98
C LEU A 498 -11.12 30.86 7.52
N ILE A 499 -11.72 30.07 8.41
CA ILE A 499 -12.86 29.19 8.06
C ILE A 499 -14.07 30.02 7.61
N GLU A 500 -14.26 31.20 8.22
CA GLU A 500 -15.30 32.16 7.85
C GLU A 500 -15.04 32.81 6.48
N SER A 501 -13.79 33.18 6.22
CA SER A 501 -13.41 33.85 4.95
C SER A 501 -13.21 32.90 3.76
N ALA A 502 -13.03 31.60 3.98
CA ALA A 502 -12.80 30.59 2.93
C ALA A 502 -13.92 29.51 2.90
N PRO A 503 -15.12 29.81 2.37
CA PRO A 503 -16.25 28.88 2.36
C PRO A 503 -16.04 27.66 1.45
N GLN A 504 -15.14 27.75 0.46
CA GLN A 504 -14.81 26.66 -0.47
C GLN A 504 -13.82 25.63 0.11
N LEU A 505 -13.27 25.89 1.29
CA LEU A 505 -12.25 25.04 1.91
C LEU A 505 -12.84 23.67 2.27
N ARG A 506 -12.20 22.62 1.74
CA ARG A 506 -12.57 21.21 1.90
C ARG A 506 -11.66 20.47 2.87
N LEU A 507 -10.38 20.85 2.93
CA LEU A 507 -9.39 20.21 3.79
C LEU A 507 -8.57 21.28 4.50
N LEU A 508 -8.54 21.19 5.83
CA LEU A 508 -7.68 21.98 6.69
C LEU A 508 -6.87 21.06 7.60
N ASP A 509 -5.55 21.11 7.48
CA ASP A 509 -4.65 20.32 8.32
C ASP A 509 -3.94 21.22 9.35
N LEU A 510 -4.26 20.97 10.62
CA LEU A 510 -3.73 21.68 11.80
C LEU A 510 -2.86 20.77 12.66
N SER A 511 -2.42 19.60 12.16
CA SER A 511 -1.66 18.66 12.97
C SER A 511 -0.41 19.28 13.59
N GLY A 512 -0.20 19.06 14.88
CA GLY A 512 0.93 19.60 15.63
C GLY A 512 0.88 21.11 15.92
N CYS A 513 -0.25 21.80 15.69
CA CYS A 513 -0.43 23.20 16.08
C CYS A 513 -0.83 23.29 17.57
N PRO A 514 0.05 23.80 18.46
CA PRO A 514 -0.11 23.65 19.91
C PRO A 514 -1.16 24.59 20.53
N TYR A 515 -1.63 25.62 19.81
CA TYR A 515 -2.58 26.60 20.33
C TYR A 515 -4.00 26.45 19.75
N ILE A 516 -4.27 25.31 19.12
CA ILE A 516 -5.59 24.95 18.61
C ILE A 516 -6.32 24.10 19.65
N THR A 517 -7.51 24.56 20.04
CA THR A 517 -8.36 23.96 21.07
C THR A 517 -9.76 23.64 20.51
N ASN A 518 -10.64 23.10 21.36
CA ASN A 518 -12.03 22.80 21.01
C ASN A 518 -12.80 24.02 20.47
N LYS A 519 -12.38 25.24 20.82
CA LYS A 519 -12.98 26.49 20.31
C LYS A 519 -12.99 26.54 18.78
N THR A 520 -11.91 26.10 18.13
CA THR A 520 -11.84 26.03 16.66
C THR A 520 -12.91 25.09 16.11
N LEU A 521 -13.05 23.89 16.68
CA LEU A 521 -14.02 22.89 16.21
C LEU A 521 -15.47 23.31 16.46
N GLU A 522 -15.75 23.87 17.65
CA GLU A 522 -17.09 24.35 18.01
C GLU A 522 -17.57 25.44 17.07
N LYS A 523 -16.68 26.38 16.73
CA LYS A 523 -17.01 27.47 15.82
C LYS A 523 -17.07 26.96 14.37
N ALA A 524 -16.15 26.09 13.96
CA ALA A 524 -16.20 25.44 12.65
C ALA A 524 -17.53 24.72 12.41
N ALA A 525 -18.03 23.97 13.41
CA ALA A 525 -19.32 23.27 13.31
C ALA A 525 -20.49 24.21 13.06
N THR A 526 -20.48 25.41 13.67
CA THR A 526 -21.50 26.44 13.42
C THR A 526 -21.34 27.13 12.07
N LEU A 527 -20.11 27.43 11.66
CA LEU A 527 -19.81 28.13 10.41
C LEU A 527 -20.07 27.25 9.18
N THR A 528 -19.81 25.94 9.26
CA THR A 528 -20.01 25.02 8.12
C THR A 528 -21.47 24.80 7.77
N VAL A 529 -22.39 24.93 8.73
CA VAL A 529 -23.85 24.89 8.49
C VAL A 529 -24.31 26.06 7.63
N ASN A 530 -23.66 27.23 7.78
CA ASN A 530 -24.01 28.44 7.02
C ASN A 530 -23.44 28.46 5.60
N ARG A 531 -22.67 27.44 5.20
CA ARG A 531 -22.10 27.35 3.86
C ARG A 531 -23.18 26.96 2.86
N THR A 532 -23.38 27.81 1.84
CA THR A 532 -24.39 27.58 0.79
C THR A 532 -23.93 26.62 -0.31
N ASN A 533 -22.67 26.18 -0.28
CA ASN A 533 -22.03 25.37 -1.32
C ASN A 533 -22.00 23.86 -1.01
N ASN A 534 -22.72 23.38 0.01
CA ASN A 534 -22.77 21.98 0.46
C ASN A 534 -21.39 21.32 0.64
N THR A 535 -20.36 22.12 0.92
CA THR A 535 -18.99 21.63 0.99
C THR A 535 -18.65 21.17 2.40
N VAL A 536 -18.35 19.88 2.55
CA VAL A 536 -17.86 19.30 3.81
C VAL A 536 -16.43 19.76 4.07
N LEU A 537 -16.19 20.33 5.24
CA LEU A 537 -14.86 20.67 5.73
C LEU A 537 -14.28 19.49 6.51
N LYS A 538 -13.15 18.96 6.06
CA LYS A 538 -12.36 17.96 6.77
C LYS A 538 -11.23 18.64 7.53
N ILE A 539 -11.18 18.47 8.85
CA ILE A 539 -10.13 19.05 9.71
C ILE A 539 -9.30 17.94 10.36
N PHE A 540 -7.97 18.01 10.19
CA PHE A 540 -7.02 17.15 10.91
C PHE A 540 -6.49 17.88 12.15
N VAL A 541 -6.62 17.24 13.32
CA VAL A 541 -6.31 17.85 14.63
C VAL A 541 -5.34 17.02 15.47
N GLY A 542 -4.67 16.02 14.90
CA GLY A 542 -3.70 15.20 15.66
C GLY A 542 -2.58 16.04 16.27
N LYS A 543 -2.22 15.74 17.54
CA LYS A 543 -1.24 16.50 18.34
C LYS A 543 -1.55 18.01 18.50
N THR A 544 -2.82 18.38 18.50
CA THR A 544 -3.28 19.71 18.97
C THR A 544 -3.72 19.64 20.43
N SER A 545 -4.19 20.75 21.00
CA SER A 545 -4.83 20.79 22.33
C SER A 545 -6.35 20.54 22.27
N VAL A 546 -6.84 19.99 21.15
CA VAL A 546 -8.23 19.53 21.03
C VAL A 546 -8.43 18.27 21.84
N ASP A 547 -9.46 18.27 22.68
CA ASP A 547 -9.98 17.11 23.36
C ASP A 547 -11.30 16.69 22.70
N LEU A 548 -11.26 15.61 21.94
CA LEU A 548 -12.44 15.08 21.25
C LEU A 548 -13.47 14.46 22.19
N SER A 549 -13.10 14.11 23.42
CA SER A 549 -14.05 13.54 24.38
C SER A 549 -15.08 14.57 24.87
N THR A 550 -14.74 15.85 24.79
CA THR A 550 -15.60 16.98 25.18
C THR A 550 -16.24 17.68 23.99
N PHE A 551 -16.12 17.12 22.78
CA PHE A 551 -16.68 17.68 21.56
C PHE A 551 -17.95 16.93 21.12
N ASP A 552 -19.11 17.41 21.56
CA ASP A 552 -20.41 16.75 21.32
C ASP A 552 -21.18 17.28 20.09
N LYS A 553 -20.62 18.27 19.37
CA LYS A 553 -21.31 18.92 18.25
C LYS A 553 -21.18 18.10 16.96
N VAL A 554 -22.29 17.53 16.51
CA VAL A 554 -22.39 16.82 15.23
C VAL A 554 -22.83 17.80 14.14
N SER A 555 -21.97 18.06 13.15
CA SER A 555 -22.34 18.80 11.93
C SER A 555 -22.11 17.89 10.72
N PRO A 556 -23.09 17.69 9.82
CA PRO A 556 -22.92 16.86 8.62
C PRO A 556 -21.92 17.47 7.63
N PHE A 557 -21.58 18.75 7.80
CA PHE A 557 -20.64 19.49 6.97
C PHE A 557 -19.25 19.66 7.62
N LEU A 558 -19.00 19.00 8.75
CA LEU A 558 -17.70 18.98 9.42
C LEU A 558 -17.25 17.54 9.67
N GLN A 559 -16.13 17.14 9.10
CA GLN A 559 -15.46 15.88 9.38
C GLN A 559 -14.18 16.14 10.18
N VAL A 560 -14.11 15.66 11.41
CA VAL A 560 -12.91 15.78 12.25
C VAL A 560 -12.12 14.49 12.23
N VAL A 561 -10.80 14.59 12.02
CA VAL A 561 -9.89 13.44 11.98
C VAL A 561 -8.76 13.64 12.98
N ASN A 562 -8.66 12.73 13.96
CA ASN A 562 -7.58 12.70 14.93
C ASN A 562 -6.49 11.72 14.50
N VAL A 563 -5.71 12.14 13.51
CA VAL A 563 -4.50 11.44 13.08
C VAL A 563 -3.35 12.42 13.21
N ASP A 564 -2.28 11.99 13.88
CA ASP A 564 -1.06 12.77 13.98
C ASP A 564 -0.28 12.71 12.67
N LEU A 565 -0.29 13.82 11.93
CA LEU A 565 0.48 14.00 10.69
C LEU A 565 1.68 14.95 10.88
N SER A 566 1.99 15.34 12.12
CA SER A 566 3.01 16.36 12.41
C SER A 566 4.43 15.97 11.99
N SER A 567 4.72 14.68 11.89
CA SER A 567 6.02 14.13 11.45
C SER A 567 6.08 13.75 9.97
N CYS A 568 4.98 13.88 9.23
CA CYS A 568 4.91 13.50 7.82
C CYS A 568 5.46 14.64 6.93
N ASN A 569 6.76 14.60 6.65
CA ASN A 569 7.41 15.49 5.66
C ASN A 569 7.37 14.86 4.26
N GLY A 570 6.37 15.24 3.46
CA GLY A 570 6.32 14.96 2.01
C GLY A 570 5.41 13.80 1.59
N THR A 571 4.54 14.09 0.60
CA THR A 571 3.69 13.19 -0.20
C THR A 571 3.38 11.80 0.38
N VAL A 572 2.52 11.74 1.39
CA VAL A 572 1.59 10.61 1.47
C VAL A 572 0.51 10.92 0.45
N THR A 573 0.64 10.36 -0.75
CA THR A 573 -0.54 10.15 -1.61
C THR A 573 -1.48 9.26 -0.81
N PHE A 574 -2.45 9.86 -0.13
CA PHE A 574 -3.64 9.12 0.26
C PHE A 574 -4.33 8.69 -1.03
N SER A 575 -3.92 7.56 -1.59
CA SER A 575 -4.86 6.71 -2.30
C SER A 575 -6.00 6.50 -1.32
N LEU A 576 -7.18 7.00 -1.69
CA LEU A 576 -8.42 6.85 -0.97
C LEU A 576 -8.47 5.48 -0.26
N VAL A 577 -8.36 5.49 1.07
CA VAL A 577 -9.10 4.52 1.87
C VAL A 577 -10.43 5.20 2.17
N LEU A 578 -11.31 5.12 1.18
CA LEU A 578 -12.74 4.93 1.37
C LEU A 578 -13.06 3.60 0.70
#